data_AF-A0A2X1BPS6-F1
#
_entry.id   AF-A0A2X1BPS6-F1
#
_cell.length_a   1.000
_cell.length_b   1.000
_cell.length_c   1.000
_cell.angle_alpha   90.00
_cell.angle_beta   90.00
_cell.angle_gamma   90.00
#
_symmetry.space_group_name_H-M   'P 1'
#
loop_
_entity.id
_entity.type
_entity.pdbx_description
1 polymer ?
#
loop_
_entity_poly.entity_id
_entity_poly.type
_entity_poly.pdbx_seq_one_letter_code
_entity_poly.pdbx_strand_id
1 'polypeptide(L)'
;MLSLTDRDAVTAALTDPTLDPTLRALIGLRVWQVDTDRRRPLGETLQIVVIHPSDPPEAIHAAVGFPICWDQAEQPGWEWFNDHGSWFELAYVLTDDFGMLVFVADHPDTNSTLRFNCLGFADRPPAADAD
;
A
#
# COMPACT_ATOMS: atom_id res chain seq x y z
N MET A 1 -4.43 -5.55 8.97
CA MET A 1 -4.06 -4.23 8.44
C MET A 1 -2.90 -3.65 9.24
N LEU A 2 -1.92 -3.06 8.56
CA LEU A 2 -0.80 -2.34 9.18
C LEU A 2 -0.82 -0.88 8.72
N SER A 3 -0.65 0.07 9.63
CA SER A 3 -0.53 1.49 9.31
C SER A 3 0.72 2.05 9.98
N LEU A 4 1.58 2.68 9.19
CA LEU A 4 2.89 3.19 9.61
C LEU A 4 2.91 4.70 9.39
N THR A 5 2.91 5.44 10.49
CA THR A 5 2.88 6.91 10.52
C THR A 5 4.11 7.53 11.17
N ASP A 6 5.02 6.72 11.72
CA ASP A 6 6.23 7.19 12.37
C ASP A 6 7.39 6.20 12.18
N ARG A 7 8.59 6.64 12.54
CA ARG A 7 9.83 5.87 12.36
C ARG A 7 9.91 4.65 13.28
N ASP A 8 9.25 4.67 14.42
CA ASP A 8 9.25 3.55 15.37
C ASP A 8 8.37 2.42 14.83
N ALA A 9 7.19 2.75 14.30
CA ALA A 9 6.31 1.80 13.60
C ALA A 9 7.01 1.20 12.38
N VAL A 10 7.69 2.03 11.57
CA VAL A 10 8.51 1.53 10.45
C VAL A 10 9.60 0.59 10.96
N THR A 11 10.34 0.98 11.99
CA THR A 11 11.42 0.15 12.55
C THR A 11 10.88 -1.20 13.02
N ALA A 12 9.76 -1.19 13.75
CA ALA A 12 9.09 -2.40 14.20
C ALA A 12 8.74 -3.32 13.01
N ALA A 13 8.12 -2.78 11.96
CA ALA A 13 7.79 -3.54 10.74
C ALA A 13 9.04 -4.09 10.03
N LEU A 14 10.12 -3.31 9.95
CA LEU A 14 11.39 -3.73 9.33
C LEU A 14 12.15 -4.77 10.14
N THR A 15 11.86 -4.89 11.44
CA THR A 15 12.47 -5.91 12.31
C THR A 15 11.57 -7.11 12.56
N ASP A 16 10.31 -7.08 12.15
CA ASP A 16 9.37 -8.18 12.30
C ASP A 16 9.75 -9.35 11.36
N PRO A 17 10.14 -10.52 11.90
CA PRO A 17 10.50 -11.68 11.09
C PRO A 17 9.27 -12.37 10.48
N THR A 18 8.06 -12.08 10.97
CA THR A 18 6.81 -12.68 10.49
C THR A 18 6.18 -11.90 9.34
N LEU A 19 6.62 -10.65 9.12
CA LEU A 19 6.21 -9.84 7.98
C LEU A 19 6.77 -10.42 6.68
N ASP A 20 5.93 -10.42 5.64
CA ASP A 20 6.33 -10.86 4.30
C ASP A 20 7.64 -10.16 3.86
N PRO A 21 8.67 -10.93 3.43
CA PRO A 21 9.99 -10.37 3.18
C PRO A 21 10.00 -9.38 2.00
N THR A 22 9.13 -9.59 1.00
CA THR A 22 8.97 -8.66 -0.13
C THR A 22 8.35 -7.36 0.34
N LEU A 23 7.26 -7.42 1.10
CA LEU A 23 6.63 -6.25 1.71
C LEU A 23 7.61 -5.47 2.59
N ARG A 24 8.38 -6.16 3.42
CA ARG A 24 9.39 -5.55 4.29
C ARG A 24 10.46 -4.81 3.47
N ALA A 25 10.90 -5.38 2.36
CA ALA A 25 11.84 -4.73 1.45
C ALA A 25 11.22 -3.49 0.77
N LEU A 26 9.95 -3.56 0.34
CA LEU A 26 9.23 -2.43 -0.27
C LEU A 26 9.06 -1.27 0.72
N ILE A 27 8.65 -1.55 1.96
CA ILE A 27 8.55 -0.54 3.03
C ILE A 27 9.90 0.13 3.25
N GLY A 28 10.97 -0.66 3.38
CA GLY A 28 12.33 -0.16 3.59
C GLY A 28 12.80 0.74 2.44
N LEU A 29 12.56 0.33 1.20
CA LEU A 29 12.90 1.09 0.01
C LEU A 29 12.19 2.45 -0.02
N ARG A 30 10.88 2.48 0.24
CA ARG A 30 10.08 3.71 0.15
C ARG A 30 10.39 4.69 1.27
N VAL A 31 10.57 4.20 2.50
CA VAL A 31 11.02 5.06 3.59
C VAL A 31 12.41 5.63 3.29
N TRP A 32 13.34 4.84 2.77
CA TRP A 32 14.66 5.33 2.39
C TRP A 32 14.61 6.44 1.31
N GLN A 33 13.67 6.35 0.37
CA GLN A 33 13.49 7.36 -0.69
C GLN A 33 12.85 8.66 -0.21
N VAL A 34 11.92 8.59 0.75
CA VAL A 34 11.08 9.73 1.14
C VAL A 34 11.55 10.39 2.44
N ASP A 35 12.08 9.62 3.40
CA ASP A 35 12.53 10.11 4.71
C ASP A 35 13.92 10.79 4.66
N THR A 36 14.04 11.83 3.82
CA THR A 36 15.30 12.54 3.56
C THR A 36 15.59 13.64 4.58
N ASP A 37 14.56 14.30 5.14
CA ASP A 37 14.69 15.24 6.25
C ASP A 37 14.31 14.61 7.59
N ARG A 38 15.33 14.14 8.33
CA ARG A 38 15.13 13.49 9.63
C ARG A 38 14.69 14.44 10.75
N ARG A 39 14.68 15.76 10.53
CA ARG A 39 14.21 16.74 11.51
C ARG A 39 12.68 16.83 11.52
N ARG A 40 12.05 16.56 10.39
CA ARG A 40 10.59 16.50 10.26
C ARG A 40 10.07 15.14 10.74
N PRO A 41 8.94 15.05 11.44
CA PRO A 41 8.28 13.77 11.71
C PRO A 41 7.90 13.05 10.42
N LEU A 42 8.09 11.73 10.35
CA LEU A 42 7.76 10.96 9.14
C LEU A 42 6.28 11.11 8.75
N GLY A 43 5.37 11.06 9.73
CA GLY A 43 3.94 11.19 9.51
C GLY A 43 3.46 12.53 8.97
N GLU A 44 4.33 13.55 8.92
CA GLU A 44 4.02 14.79 8.20
C GLU A 44 4.35 14.70 6.71
N THR A 45 5.18 13.73 6.30
CA THR A 45 5.63 13.55 4.91
C THR A 45 5.02 12.31 4.25
N LEU A 46 4.86 11.23 5.00
CA LEU A 46 4.49 9.92 4.48
C LEU A 46 3.63 9.13 5.46
N GLN A 47 2.54 8.58 4.96
CA GLN A 47 1.81 7.48 5.59
C GLN A 47 1.92 6.22 4.73
N ILE A 48 2.19 5.07 5.35
CA ILE A 48 2.12 3.77 4.67
C ILE A 48 0.96 2.98 5.25
N VAL A 49 0.10 2.44 4.39
CA VAL A 49 -0.99 1.54 4.75
C VAL A 49 -0.77 0.21 4.03
N VAL A 50 -0.85 -0.89 4.76
CA VAL A 50 -0.78 -2.25 4.21
C VAL A 50 -2.12 -2.93 4.42
N ILE A 51 -2.72 -3.33 3.31
CA ILE A 51 -3.97 -4.07 3.23
C ILE A 51 -3.62 -5.54 3.06
N HIS A 52 -3.87 -6.31 4.12
CA HIS A 52 -3.69 -7.75 4.16
C HIS A 52 -4.96 -8.47 3.66
N PRO A 53 -4.82 -9.76 3.31
CA PRO A 53 -5.98 -10.59 3.03
C PRO A 53 -6.93 -10.62 4.24
N SER A 54 -8.24 -10.65 3.99
CA SER A 54 -9.31 -10.61 5.00
C SER A 54 -9.44 -9.32 5.81
N ASP A 55 -8.67 -8.26 5.50
CA ASP A 55 -8.93 -6.95 6.12
C ASP A 55 -10.31 -6.43 5.68
N PRO A 56 -11.17 -6.03 6.64
CA PRO A 56 -12.53 -5.65 6.30
C PRO A 56 -12.58 -4.23 5.69
N PRO A 57 -13.50 -3.95 4.75
CA PRO A 57 -13.57 -2.66 4.04
C PRO A 57 -13.59 -1.44 4.95
N GLU A 58 -14.32 -1.50 6.06
CA GLU A 58 -14.46 -0.44 7.05
C GLU A 58 -13.12 -0.09 7.74
N ALA A 59 -12.29 -1.09 8.02
CA ALA A 59 -10.96 -0.86 8.57
C ALA A 59 -10.04 -0.23 7.52
N ILE A 60 -10.12 -0.72 6.27
CA ILE A 60 -9.38 -0.15 5.14
C ILE A 60 -9.74 1.32 4.96
N HIS A 61 -11.03 1.65 4.88
CA HIS A 61 -11.52 3.02 4.68
C HIS A 61 -11.11 3.94 5.82
N ALA A 62 -11.15 3.44 7.06
CA ALA A 62 -10.70 4.19 8.22
C ALA A 62 -9.19 4.49 8.16
N ALA A 63 -8.37 3.58 7.67
CA ALA A 63 -6.92 3.79 7.55
C ALA A 63 -6.53 4.70 6.39
N VAL A 64 -7.16 4.56 5.22
CA VAL A 64 -6.85 5.41 4.05
C VAL A 64 -7.57 6.76 4.07
N GLY A 65 -8.67 6.88 4.84
CA GLY A 65 -9.46 8.10 4.98
C GLY A 65 -10.52 8.32 3.89
N PHE A 66 -10.71 7.37 2.97
CA PHE A 66 -11.69 7.43 1.89
C PHE A 66 -12.15 6.03 1.45
N PRO A 67 -13.29 5.89 0.76
CA PRO A 67 -13.91 4.59 0.52
C PRO A 67 -13.32 3.83 -0.68
N ILE A 68 -12.03 3.46 -0.59
CA ILE A 68 -11.26 2.83 -1.68
C ILE A 68 -11.81 1.47 -2.17
N CYS A 69 -12.67 0.80 -1.39
CA CYS A 69 -13.23 -0.52 -1.73
C CYS A 69 -14.60 -0.46 -2.44
N TRP A 70 -15.12 0.72 -2.77
CA TRP A 70 -16.40 0.84 -3.49
C TRP A 70 -16.23 0.64 -4.99
N ASP A 71 -17.29 0.19 -5.67
CA ASP A 71 -17.29 -0.17 -7.10
C ASP A 71 -17.02 1.02 -8.06
N GLN A 72 -16.87 2.23 -7.52
CA GLN A 72 -16.51 3.46 -8.23
C GLN A 72 -15.55 4.34 -7.40
N ALA A 73 -14.62 3.73 -6.67
CA ALA A 73 -13.59 4.44 -5.92
C ALA A 73 -12.51 5.08 -6.85
N GLU A 74 -12.95 5.84 -7.84
CA GLU A 74 -12.09 6.56 -8.79
C GLU A 74 -11.45 7.81 -8.17
N GLN A 75 -11.92 8.23 -6.98
CA GLN A 75 -11.47 9.43 -6.29
C GLN A 75 -11.22 9.16 -4.79
N PRO A 76 -10.09 9.64 -4.23
CA PRO A 76 -8.96 10.23 -4.95
C PRO A 76 -8.32 9.21 -5.89
N GLY A 77 -7.85 9.67 -7.06
CA GLY A 77 -7.02 8.85 -7.94
C GLY A 77 -5.61 8.71 -7.34
N TRP A 78 -4.97 7.57 -7.56
CA TRP A 78 -3.53 7.46 -7.31
C TRP A 78 -2.76 8.18 -8.43
N GLU A 79 -1.63 8.81 -8.08
CA GLU A 79 -0.74 9.41 -9.07
C GLU A 79 0.17 8.37 -9.72
N TRP A 80 0.49 7.32 -8.96
CA TRP A 80 1.41 6.29 -9.38
C TRP A 80 0.92 4.90 -8.93
N PHE A 81 1.12 3.92 -9.80
CA PHE A 81 0.82 2.52 -9.55
C PHE A 81 2.03 1.66 -9.90
N ASN A 82 2.37 0.69 -9.04
CA ASN A 82 3.31 -0.38 -9.36
C ASN A 82 2.73 -1.73 -8.98
N ASP A 83 3.09 -2.72 -9.79
CA ASP A 83 2.83 -4.11 -9.51
C ASP A 83 4.15 -4.83 -9.19
N HIS A 84 4.25 -5.34 -7.96
CA HIS A 84 5.42 -6.07 -7.46
C HIS A 84 5.19 -7.59 -7.42
N GLY A 85 4.18 -8.09 -8.15
CA GLY A 85 3.82 -9.50 -8.18
C GLY A 85 2.88 -9.90 -7.04
N SER A 86 3.37 -10.05 -5.81
CA SER A 86 2.50 -10.38 -4.66
C SER A 86 1.87 -9.16 -3.98
N TRP A 87 2.30 -7.95 -4.37
CA TRP A 87 1.86 -6.69 -3.79
C TRP A 87 1.65 -5.65 -4.89
N PHE A 88 0.51 -4.97 -4.84
CA PHE A 88 0.31 -3.73 -5.57
C PHE A 88 0.70 -2.55 -4.69
N GLU A 89 1.20 -1.49 -5.31
CA GLU A 89 1.55 -0.24 -4.66
C GLU A 89 0.78 0.89 -5.33
N LEU A 90 0.00 1.62 -4.55
CA LEU A 90 -0.72 2.81 -4.96
C LEU A 90 -0.13 4.01 -4.23
N ALA A 91 0.32 5.02 -4.96
CA ALA A 91 0.81 6.26 -4.36
C ALA A 91 -0.21 7.38 -4.56
N TYR A 92 -0.60 8.00 -3.46
CA TYR A 92 -1.45 9.17 -3.42
C TYR A 92 -0.62 10.36 -2.98
N VAL A 93 -0.63 11.44 -3.75
CA VAL A 93 -0.14 12.74 -3.29
C VAL A 93 -1.36 13.50 -2.81
N LEU A 94 -1.45 13.68 -1.49
CA LEU A 94 -2.63 14.25 -0.84
C LEU A 94 -2.46 15.74 -0.62
N THR A 95 -1.23 16.20 -0.41
CA THR A 95 -0.82 17.61 -0.43
C THR A 95 0.61 17.72 -0.98
N ASP A 96 1.08 18.94 -1.26
CA ASP A 96 2.44 19.19 -1.77
C ASP A 96 3.55 18.55 -0.91
N ASP A 97 3.31 18.42 0.40
CA ASP A 97 4.30 17.94 1.37
C ASP A 97 3.93 16.61 2.02
N PHE A 98 2.85 15.94 1.59
CA PHE A 98 2.35 14.70 2.19
C PHE A 98 1.85 13.69 1.15
N GLY A 99 2.47 12.51 1.16
CA GLY A 99 2.06 11.35 0.37
C GLY A 99 1.55 10.20 1.22
N MET A 100 0.72 9.35 0.62
CA MET A 100 0.31 8.07 1.18
C MET A 100 0.63 6.94 0.21
N LEU A 101 1.29 5.89 0.71
CA LEU A 101 1.50 4.65 -0.02
C LEU A 101 0.57 3.58 0.53
N VAL A 102 -0.18 2.94 -0.36
CA VAL A 102 -1.05 1.82 -0.02
C VAL A 102 -0.49 0.56 -0.69
N PHE A 103 -0.05 -0.39 0.13
CA PHE A 103 0.35 -1.72 -0.33
C PHE A 103 -0.84 -2.68 -0.20
N VAL A 104 -1.25 -3.26 -1.33
CA VAL A 104 -2.39 -4.17 -1.39
C VAL A 104 -1.90 -5.57 -1.71
N ALA A 105 -2.18 -6.54 -0.84
CA ALA A 105 -1.84 -7.93 -1.11
C ALA A 105 -2.61 -8.44 -2.34
N ASP A 106 -1.91 -9.01 -3.32
CA ASP A 106 -2.56 -9.73 -4.41
C ASP A 106 -2.92 -11.15 -3.95
N HIS A 107 -4.06 -11.26 -3.27
CA HIS A 107 -4.55 -12.52 -2.71
C HIS A 107 -6.06 -12.66 -2.92
N PRO A 108 -6.60 -13.87 -3.17
CA PRO A 108 -8.03 -14.09 -3.33
C PRO A 108 -8.91 -13.56 -2.19
N ASP A 109 -8.38 -13.57 -0.96
CA ASP A 109 -9.10 -13.05 0.23
C ASP A 109 -8.91 -11.54 0.46
N THR A 110 -8.15 -10.84 -0.38
CA THR A 110 -8.14 -9.37 -0.38
C THR A 110 -9.49 -8.87 -0.89
N ASN A 111 -9.97 -7.73 -0.38
CA ASN A 111 -11.22 -7.12 -0.84
C ASN A 111 -11.34 -7.16 -2.37
N SER A 112 -12.41 -7.78 -2.87
CA SER A 112 -12.54 -8.14 -4.28
C SER A 112 -12.57 -6.94 -5.21
N THR A 113 -13.26 -5.87 -4.83
CA THR A 113 -13.34 -4.64 -5.63
C THR A 113 -11.99 -3.94 -5.70
N LEU A 114 -11.30 -3.80 -4.57
CA LEU A 114 -9.98 -3.20 -4.52
C LEU A 114 -8.96 -4.03 -5.35
N ARG A 115 -8.94 -5.35 -5.16
CA ARG A 115 -8.06 -6.24 -5.91
C ARG A 115 -8.37 -6.23 -7.41
N PHE A 116 -9.65 -6.22 -7.78
CA PHE A 116 -10.09 -6.11 -9.17
C PHE A 116 -9.57 -4.81 -9.81
N ASN A 117 -9.68 -3.69 -9.10
CA ASN A 117 -9.15 -2.40 -9.57
C ASN A 117 -7.64 -2.47 -9.77
N CYS A 118 -6.87 -3.01 -8.83
CA CYS A 118 -5.42 -3.16 -9.00
C CYS A 118 -5.06 -4.04 -10.20
N LEU A 119 -5.73 -5.18 -10.37
CA LEU A 119 -5.52 -6.08 -11.50
C LEU A 119 -5.87 -5.43 -12.86
N GLY A 120 -6.84 -4.52 -12.89
CA GLY A 120 -7.18 -3.76 -14.09
C GLY A 120 -6.06 -2.84 -14.60
N PHE A 121 -5.11 -2.47 -13.74
CA PHE A 121 -3.95 -1.63 -14.08
C PHE A 121 -2.62 -2.41 -14.09
N ALA A 122 -2.62 -3.65 -13.59
CA ALA A 122 -1.44 -4.50 -13.59
C ALA A 122 -1.04 -4.91 -15.01
N ASP A 123 0.16 -4.50 -15.45
CA ASP A 123 0.72 -4.88 -16.75
C ASP A 123 1.42 -6.24 -16.65
N ARG A 124 0.65 -7.28 -16.30
CA ARG A 124 1.15 -8.65 -16.24
C ARG A 124 0.97 -9.35 -17.58
N PRO A 125 1.96 -10.12 -18.05
CA PRO A 125 1.70 -11.06 -19.12
C PRO A 125 0.59 -12.02 -18.66
N PRO A 126 -0.33 -12.40 -19.57
CA PRO A 126 -1.35 -13.38 -19.24
C PRO A 126 -0.65 -14.64 -18.70
N ALA A 127 -1.18 -15.19 -17.61
CA ALA A 127 -0.66 -16.42 -17.05
C ALA A 127 -0.63 -17.47 -18.19
N ALA A 128 0.55 -18.02 -18.48
CA ALA A 128 0.63 -19.13 -19.41
C ALA A 128 -0.25 -20.24 -18.83
N ASP A 129 -1.25 -20.67 -19.59
CA ASP A 129 -2.11 -21.79 -19.22
C ASP A 129 -1.19 -22.95 -18.81
N ALA A 130 -1.28 -23.35 -17.53
CA ALA A 130 -0.58 -24.52 -17.06
C ALA A 130 -1.29 -25.74 -17.64
N ASP A 131 -0.66 -26.37 -18.63
CA ASP A 131 -1.02 -27.70 -19.17
C ASP A 131 -1.08 -28.77 -18.06
#